data_AF-A0A1Y2BD66-F1
#
_entry.id   AF-A0A1Y2BD66-F1
#
_cell.length_a   1.000
_cell.length_b   1.000
_cell.length_c   1.000
_cell.angle_alpha   90.00
_cell.angle_beta   90.00
_cell.angle_gamma   90.00
#
_symmetry.space_group_name_H-M   'P 1'
#
loop_
_entity.id
_entity.type
_entity.pdbx_description
1 polymer ?
#
loop_
_entity_poly.entity_id
_entity_poly.type
_entity_poly.pdbx_seq_one_letter_code
_entity_poly.pdbx_strand_id
1 'polypeptide(L)'
;MHWLCGQFTALETQRNREHGTVVHLCDGILVGSGTLVNDNPRLNVRPELLVSSDSTAVLSSAPSHPRPIILDSNLRTPPTANIVLLKNRPIIVCSFNPSSTHSSDILKRQSDLEAVGVQILNLEGVSLHDNIPRILTALKSVYNINSLMIEGGSRVISSFLTLGSNAVDLLVVTVAPMFVGINGVKANDGNSIVNLSDPTYKQFGRDMVLVSKLP
;
A
#
# COMPACT_ATOMS: atom_id res chain seq x y z
N MET A 1 5.09 -13.01 -9.41
CA MET A 1 4.44 -12.06 -8.48
C MET A 1 4.49 -10.72 -9.16
N HIS A 2 3.50 -9.86 -8.99
CA HIS A 2 3.50 -8.53 -9.63
C HIS A 2 3.30 -7.47 -8.54
N TRP A 3 4.38 -6.74 -8.25
CA TRP A 3 4.46 -5.70 -7.22
C TRP A 3 4.50 -4.32 -7.87
N LEU A 4 3.61 -3.43 -7.43
CA LEU A 4 3.49 -2.06 -7.91
C LEU A 4 3.81 -1.11 -6.75
N CYS A 5 4.87 -0.32 -6.86
CA CYS A 5 5.17 0.75 -5.90
C CYS A 5 4.76 2.10 -6.48
N GLY A 6 3.88 2.83 -5.80
CA GLY A 6 3.34 4.11 -6.27
C GLY A 6 3.43 5.21 -5.22
N GLN A 7 3.96 6.36 -5.61
CA GLN A 7 3.79 7.60 -4.84
C GLN A 7 2.84 8.53 -5.60
N PHE A 8 1.77 8.95 -4.94
CA PHE A 8 0.74 9.81 -5.52
C PHE A 8 0.58 11.08 -4.69
N THR A 9 0.79 12.24 -5.31
CA THR A 9 0.40 13.55 -4.77
C THR A 9 -0.79 14.08 -5.57
N ALA A 10 -1.98 14.20 -4.96
CA ALA A 10 -3.26 14.67 -5.57
C ALA A 10 -3.09 16.01 -6.33
N LEU A 11 -3.61 16.27 -7.55
CA LEU A 11 -5.00 16.46 -7.98
C LEU A 11 -5.26 16.12 -9.49
N GLU A 12 -6.17 15.18 -9.86
CA GLU A 12 -7.01 15.22 -11.11
C GLU A 12 -7.81 13.90 -11.38
N THR A 13 -8.95 14.01 -12.05
CA THR A 13 -9.97 12.95 -12.25
C THR A 13 -9.54 11.79 -13.15
N GLN A 14 -8.65 12.01 -14.12
CA GLN A 14 -8.19 10.97 -15.06
C GLN A 14 -7.10 10.07 -14.45
N ARG A 15 -6.23 10.66 -13.63
CA ARG A 15 -5.26 9.95 -12.78
C ARG A 15 -5.94 8.97 -11.83
N ASN A 16 -7.02 9.44 -11.22
CA ASN A 16 -7.90 8.66 -10.37
C ASN A 16 -8.46 7.42 -11.10
N ARG A 17 -8.74 7.51 -12.42
CA ARG A 17 -9.20 6.37 -13.22
C ARG A 17 -8.13 5.29 -13.36
N GLU A 18 -6.93 5.66 -13.78
CA GLU A 18 -5.87 4.67 -13.99
C GLU A 18 -5.33 4.10 -12.69
N HIS A 19 -5.17 4.95 -11.67
CA HIS A 19 -4.92 4.50 -10.31
C HIS A 19 -6.00 3.52 -9.85
N GLY A 20 -7.29 3.85 -10.07
CA GLY A 20 -8.41 2.95 -9.80
C GLY A 20 -8.31 1.63 -10.57
N THR A 21 -7.90 1.65 -11.84
CA THR A 21 -7.68 0.46 -12.66
C THR A 21 -6.56 -0.41 -12.11
N VAL A 22 -5.40 0.17 -11.77
CA VAL A 22 -4.26 -0.57 -11.22
C VAL A 22 -4.60 -1.15 -9.84
N VAL A 23 -5.21 -0.36 -8.96
CA VAL A 23 -5.70 -0.79 -7.64
C VAL A 23 -6.71 -1.92 -7.75
N HIS A 24 -7.59 -1.86 -8.75
CA HIS A 24 -8.60 -2.90 -9.01
C HIS A 24 -7.99 -4.24 -9.49
N LEU A 25 -6.82 -4.20 -10.11
CA LEU A 25 -6.12 -5.39 -10.59
C LEU A 25 -5.25 -6.06 -9.51
N CYS A 26 -5.10 -5.46 -8.34
CA CYS A 26 -4.31 -6.01 -7.24
C CYS A 26 -5.16 -6.78 -6.23
N ASP A 27 -4.60 -7.87 -5.69
CA ASP A 27 -5.22 -8.64 -4.60
C ASP A 27 -5.17 -7.88 -3.27
N GLY A 28 -4.12 -7.06 -3.08
CA GLY A 28 -3.90 -6.29 -1.87
C GLY A 28 -3.32 -4.90 -2.12
N ILE A 29 -3.47 -4.04 -1.11
CA ILE A 29 -2.89 -2.70 -1.06
C ILE A 29 -2.22 -2.50 0.29
N LEU A 30 -0.94 -2.13 0.30
CA LEU A 30 -0.11 -2.05 1.49
C LEU A 30 0.28 -0.61 1.79
N VAL A 31 0.09 -0.22 3.06
CA VAL A 31 0.57 1.07 3.61
C VAL A 31 1.25 0.87 4.96
N GLY A 32 2.04 1.86 5.38
CA GLY A 32 2.55 1.91 6.75
C GLY A 32 1.49 2.43 7.74
N SER A 33 1.56 1.98 8.99
CA SER A 33 0.71 2.50 10.09
C SER A 33 0.79 4.01 10.28
N GLY A 34 1.93 4.65 9.96
CA GLY A 34 2.05 6.11 9.98
C GLY A 34 1.10 6.80 9.01
N THR A 35 1.01 6.30 7.77
CA THR A 35 0.04 6.77 6.77
C THR A 35 -1.39 6.52 7.24
N LEU A 36 -1.64 5.32 7.79
CA LEU A 36 -2.98 4.99 8.28
C LEU A 36 -3.44 5.95 9.40
N VAL A 37 -2.59 6.20 10.39
CA VAL A 37 -2.92 7.04 11.54
C VAL A 37 -3.08 8.51 11.15
N ASN A 38 -2.25 9.01 10.23
CA ASN A 38 -2.28 10.41 9.82
C ASN A 38 -3.43 10.72 8.84
N ASP A 39 -3.68 9.83 7.88
CA ASP A 39 -4.57 10.13 6.75
C ASP A 39 -5.91 9.39 6.83
N ASN A 40 -6.01 8.35 7.67
CA ASN A 40 -7.17 7.45 7.81
C ASN A 40 -7.78 7.05 6.44
N PRO A 41 -6.97 6.50 5.51
CA PRO A 41 -7.42 6.22 4.15
C PRO A 41 -8.46 5.09 4.10
N ARG A 42 -9.22 5.03 3.01
CA ARG A 42 -10.18 3.95 2.74
C ARG A 42 -9.54 2.74 2.04
N LEU A 43 -8.47 2.96 1.27
CA LEU A 43 -7.73 1.94 0.52
C LEU A 43 -8.63 1.04 -0.34
N ASN A 44 -9.64 1.64 -0.99
CA ASN A 44 -10.60 0.94 -1.84
C ASN A 44 -10.66 1.57 -3.23
N VAL A 45 -11.02 0.74 -4.22
CA VAL A 45 -11.36 1.21 -5.56
C VAL A 45 -12.61 2.08 -5.49
N ARG A 46 -12.60 3.24 -6.17
CA ARG A 46 -13.80 4.07 -6.33
C ARG A 46 -14.45 3.71 -7.67
N PRO A 47 -15.62 3.06 -7.68
CA PRO A 47 -16.25 2.55 -8.90
C PRO A 47 -16.48 3.61 -9.98
N GLU A 48 -16.72 4.85 -9.57
CA GLU A 48 -16.97 6.00 -10.45
C GLU A 48 -15.76 6.33 -11.34
N LEU A 49 -14.58 5.85 -10.95
CA LEU A 49 -13.33 6.05 -11.67
C LEU A 49 -13.05 4.94 -12.69
N LEU A 50 -13.77 3.82 -12.66
CA LEU A 50 -13.56 2.71 -13.59
C LEU A 50 -14.35 2.83 -14.90
N VAL A 51 -15.22 3.83 -15.03
CA VAL A 51 -16.07 4.02 -16.21
C VAL A 51 -15.30 4.78 -17.30
N SER A 52 -14.99 4.11 -18.43
CA SER A 52 -14.49 4.76 -19.64
C SER A 52 -15.64 5.34 -20.46
N SER A 53 -15.39 6.49 -21.11
CA SER A 53 -16.36 7.17 -21.99
C SER A 53 -16.70 6.36 -23.24
N ASP A 54 -15.79 5.46 -23.64
CA ASP A 54 -15.98 4.48 -24.70
C ASP A 54 -15.85 3.09 -24.07
N SER A 55 -16.97 2.41 -23.86
CA SER A 55 -17.13 0.94 -23.94
C SER A 55 -18.27 0.48 -23.04
N THR A 56 -19.21 -0.18 -23.69
CA THR A 56 -20.18 -1.16 -23.19
C THR A 56 -19.57 -2.37 -22.46
N ALA A 57 -18.33 -2.26 -21.96
CA ALA A 57 -17.76 -3.20 -21.01
C ALA A 57 -18.25 -2.81 -19.63
N VAL A 58 -19.53 -3.11 -19.37
CA VAL A 58 -20.06 -3.22 -18.02
C VAL A 58 -19.08 -4.13 -17.27
N LEU A 59 -18.45 -3.63 -16.21
CA LEU A 59 -17.86 -4.50 -15.20
C LEU A 59 -18.99 -5.43 -14.75
N SER A 60 -19.06 -6.62 -15.33
CA SER A 60 -20.12 -7.61 -15.10
C SER A 60 -20.12 -8.15 -13.66
N SER A 61 -19.14 -7.71 -12.86
CA SER A 61 -18.97 -7.97 -11.43
C SER A 61 -18.67 -6.67 -10.70
N ALA A 62 -19.11 -6.59 -9.43
CA ALA A 62 -18.74 -5.48 -8.55
C ALA A 62 -17.20 -5.32 -8.52
N PRO A 63 -16.66 -4.09 -8.46
CA PRO A 63 -15.21 -3.89 -8.42
C PRO A 63 -14.60 -4.67 -7.27
N SER A 64 -13.70 -5.61 -7.59
CA SER A 64 -12.85 -6.25 -6.59
C SER A 64 -12.06 -5.15 -5.88
N HIS A 65 -12.22 -5.07 -4.56
CA HIS A 65 -11.47 -4.15 -3.73
C HIS A 65 -10.22 -4.86 -3.23
N PRO A 66 -9.01 -4.30 -3.44
CA PRO A 66 -7.81 -4.91 -2.90
C PRO A 66 -7.90 -4.96 -1.39
N ARG A 67 -7.40 -6.06 -0.84
CA ARG A 67 -7.38 -6.28 0.59
C ARG A 67 -6.41 -5.29 1.27
N PRO A 68 -6.85 -4.48 2.25
CA PRO A 68 -5.94 -3.57 2.95
C PRO A 68 -4.93 -4.35 3.79
N ILE A 69 -3.65 -4.02 3.65
CA ILE A 69 -2.53 -4.60 4.39
C ILE A 69 -1.73 -3.49 5.05
N ILE A 70 -1.57 -3.55 6.37
CA ILE A 70 -0.97 -2.45 7.13
C ILE A 70 0.29 -2.97 7.83
N LEU A 71 1.42 -2.30 7.64
CA LEU A 71 2.63 -2.54 8.42
C LEU A 71 2.57 -1.73 9.73
N ASP A 72 2.30 -2.42 10.83
CA ASP A 72 2.11 -1.84 12.16
C ASP A 72 2.75 -2.70 13.25
N SER A 73 4.05 -2.48 13.49
CA SER A 73 4.81 -3.27 14.47
C SER A 73 4.15 -3.34 15.85
N ASN A 74 3.47 -2.27 16.27
CA ASN A 74 2.96 -2.09 17.64
C ASN A 74 1.42 -1.99 17.73
N LEU A 75 0.70 -2.41 16.67
CA LEU A 75 -0.76 -2.41 16.60
C LEU A 75 -1.39 -1.06 17.00
N ARG A 76 -0.85 0.04 16.50
CA ARG A 76 -1.33 1.42 16.74
C ARG A 76 -2.60 1.76 15.96
N THR A 77 -2.96 0.94 14.98
CA THR A 77 -4.16 1.08 14.16
C THR A 77 -5.41 1.14 15.04
N PRO A 78 -6.22 2.22 14.95
CA PRO A 78 -7.47 2.30 15.70
C PRO A 78 -8.49 1.28 15.18
N PRO A 79 -9.25 0.58 16.05
CA PRO A 79 -10.38 -0.25 15.65
C PRO A 79 -11.49 0.50 14.89
N THR A 80 -11.50 1.83 14.96
CA THR A 80 -12.44 2.73 14.27
C THR A 80 -11.90 3.27 12.94
N ALA A 81 -10.73 2.83 12.48
CA ALA A 81 -10.15 3.29 11.21
C ALA A 81 -11.06 2.92 10.02
N ASN A 82 -11.06 3.75 8.97
CA ASN A 82 -11.90 3.56 7.79
C ASN A 82 -11.73 2.18 7.15
N ILE A 83 -10.49 1.68 7.10
CA ILE A 83 -10.18 0.32 6.59
C ILE A 83 -10.92 -0.80 7.35
N VAL A 84 -11.23 -0.60 8.63
CA VAL A 84 -11.94 -1.56 9.49
C VAL A 84 -13.43 -1.43 9.24
N LEU A 85 -13.94 -0.20 9.22
CA LEU A 85 -15.36 0.10 9.02
C LEU A 85 -15.88 -0.37 7.66
N LEU A 86 -15.01 -0.39 6.64
CA LEU A 86 -15.33 -0.90 5.30
C LEU A 86 -15.43 -2.43 5.23
N LYS A 87 -15.06 -3.14 6.29
CA LYS A 87 -15.17 -4.61 6.43
C LYS A 87 -14.53 -5.40 5.29
N ASN A 88 -13.54 -4.83 4.59
CA ASN A 88 -12.78 -5.52 3.54
C ASN A 88 -11.66 -6.42 4.10
N ARG A 89 -11.93 -7.06 5.25
CA ARG A 89 -11.04 -8.01 5.95
C ARG A 89 -9.57 -7.53 6.02
N PRO A 90 -9.27 -6.36 6.60
CA PRO A 90 -7.89 -5.84 6.62
C PRO A 90 -6.93 -6.83 7.31
N ILE A 91 -5.68 -6.85 6.85
CA ILE A 91 -4.57 -7.56 7.49
C ILE A 91 -3.67 -6.52 8.14
N ILE A 92 -3.34 -6.72 9.42
CA ILE A 92 -2.27 -5.97 10.06
C ILE A 92 -1.09 -6.91 10.26
N VAL A 93 0.05 -6.56 9.66
CA VAL A 93 1.32 -7.23 9.89
C VAL A 93 2.03 -6.52 11.03
N CYS A 94 2.30 -7.26 12.10
CA CYS A 94 2.98 -6.74 13.28
C CYS A 94 4.23 -7.57 13.59
N SER A 95 5.05 -7.06 14.50
CA SER A 95 6.16 -7.82 15.07
C SER A 95 6.29 -7.45 16.53
N PHE A 96 5.70 -8.26 17.39
CA PHE A 96 5.87 -8.14 18.83
C PHE A 96 6.14 -9.52 19.43
N ASN A 97 6.88 -9.55 20.54
CA ASN A 97 7.12 -10.77 21.29
C ASN A 97 6.06 -10.89 22.40
N PRO A 98 5.13 -11.86 22.34
CA PRO A 98 4.07 -12.02 23.34
C PRO A 98 4.62 -12.33 24.74
N SER A 99 5.82 -12.90 24.84
CA SER A 99 6.48 -13.26 26.10
C SER A 99 7.22 -12.08 26.76
N SER A 100 7.21 -10.88 26.18
CA SER A 100 7.87 -9.70 26.76
C SER A 100 7.08 -9.11 27.95
N THR A 101 7.77 -8.43 28.86
CA THR A 101 7.16 -7.76 30.03
C THR A 101 6.25 -6.58 29.68
N HIS A 102 6.27 -6.10 28.44
CA HIS A 102 5.41 -5.01 27.92
C HIS A 102 4.23 -5.51 27.05
N SER A 103 3.92 -6.81 27.09
CA SER A 103 2.95 -7.42 26.18
C SER A 103 1.47 -7.13 26.48
N SER A 104 1.10 -6.74 27.71
CA SER A 104 -0.33 -6.62 28.08
C SER A 104 -1.12 -5.65 27.21
N ASP A 105 -0.52 -4.48 26.91
CA ASP A 105 -1.18 -3.45 26.12
C ASP A 105 -1.29 -3.84 24.64
N ILE A 106 -0.25 -4.49 24.11
CA ILE A 106 -0.23 -4.95 22.71
C ILE A 106 -1.23 -6.10 22.54
N LEU A 107 -1.29 -7.04 23.48
CA LEU A 107 -2.26 -8.14 23.46
C LEU A 107 -3.70 -7.61 23.56
N LYS A 108 -3.94 -6.56 24.35
CA LYS A 108 -5.25 -5.90 24.38
C LYS A 108 -5.58 -5.28 23.02
N ARG A 109 -4.65 -4.50 22.41
CA ARG A 109 -4.86 -3.91 21.08
C ARG A 109 -5.11 -4.97 20.01
N GLN A 110 -4.39 -6.09 20.07
CA GLN A 110 -4.61 -7.24 19.20
C GLN A 110 -6.04 -7.75 19.34
N SER A 111 -6.48 -8.02 20.57
CA SER A 111 -7.82 -8.52 20.84
C SER A 111 -8.92 -7.54 20.37
N ASP A 112 -8.73 -6.25 20.63
CA ASP A 112 -9.67 -5.20 20.19
C ASP A 112 -9.79 -5.14 18.66
N LEU A 113 -8.68 -5.32 17.93
CA LEU A 113 -8.65 -5.35 16.47
C LEU A 113 -9.27 -6.64 15.89
N GLU A 114 -8.95 -7.79 16.47
CA GLU A 114 -9.53 -9.08 16.07
C GLU A 114 -11.05 -9.10 16.29
N ALA A 115 -11.53 -8.50 17.38
CA ALA A 115 -12.96 -8.39 17.70
C ALA A 115 -13.76 -7.62 16.63
N VAL A 116 -13.12 -6.70 15.91
CA VAL A 116 -13.73 -5.95 14.79
C VAL A 116 -13.43 -6.53 13.42
N GLY A 117 -12.88 -7.76 13.37
CA GLY A 117 -12.69 -8.53 12.14
C GLY A 117 -11.38 -8.24 11.40
N VAL A 118 -10.41 -7.59 12.05
CA VAL A 118 -9.05 -7.44 11.51
C VAL A 118 -8.29 -8.75 11.68
N GLN A 119 -7.56 -9.17 10.66
CA GLN A 119 -6.66 -10.31 10.76
C GLN A 119 -5.26 -9.84 11.16
N ILE A 120 -4.68 -10.48 12.17
CA ILE A 120 -3.34 -10.16 12.66
C ILE A 120 -2.34 -11.20 12.17
N LEU A 121 -1.30 -10.74 11.48
CA LEU A 121 -0.15 -11.53 11.09
C LEU A 121 1.07 -11.09 11.92
N ASN A 122 1.35 -11.82 13.01
CA ASN A 122 2.51 -11.55 13.83
C ASN A 122 3.76 -12.26 13.29
N LEU A 123 4.74 -11.50 12.83
CA LEU A 123 6.05 -12.00 12.43
C LEU A 123 7.05 -11.74 13.55
N GLU A 124 7.06 -12.61 14.55
CA GLU A 124 7.87 -12.44 15.76
C GLU A 124 9.37 -12.29 15.48
N GLY A 125 10.02 -11.39 16.22
CA GLY A 125 11.48 -11.21 16.21
C GLY A 125 12.03 -10.55 14.95
N VAL A 126 11.20 -9.81 14.21
CA VAL A 126 11.54 -9.31 12.87
C VAL A 126 11.22 -7.82 12.75
N SER A 127 12.23 -7.01 12.42
CA SER A 127 11.97 -5.65 11.95
C SER A 127 11.23 -5.71 10.61
N LEU A 128 9.99 -5.24 10.58
CA LEU A 128 9.14 -5.28 9.39
C LEU A 128 9.78 -4.56 8.19
N HIS A 129 10.47 -3.46 8.44
CA HIS A 129 11.13 -2.66 7.40
C HIS A 129 12.36 -3.34 6.79
N ASP A 130 12.97 -4.28 7.51
CA ASP A 130 14.21 -4.94 7.11
C ASP A 130 13.96 -6.34 6.54
N ASN A 131 12.71 -6.82 6.60
CA ASN A 131 12.34 -8.19 6.26
C ASN A 131 11.11 -8.25 5.36
N ILE A 132 11.06 -7.34 4.39
CA ILE A 132 10.04 -7.35 3.33
C ILE A 132 9.89 -8.75 2.70
N PRO A 133 10.95 -9.50 2.32
CA PRO A 133 10.77 -10.83 1.71
C PRO A 133 9.96 -11.81 2.57
N ARG A 134 10.11 -11.76 3.90
CA ARG A 134 9.34 -12.60 4.83
C ARG A 134 7.87 -12.19 4.86
N ILE A 135 7.60 -10.88 4.84
CA ILE A 135 6.24 -10.34 4.75
C ILE A 135 5.57 -10.81 3.46
N LEU A 136 6.23 -10.63 2.31
CA LEU A 136 5.68 -11.02 1.01
C LEU A 136 5.39 -12.53 0.93
N THR A 137 6.31 -13.34 1.46
CA THR A 137 6.14 -14.80 1.53
C THR A 137 4.92 -15.19 2.37
N ALA A 138 4.75 -14.58 3.54
CA ALA A 138 3.62 -14.85 4.43
C ALA A 138 2.29 -14.37 3.83
N LEU A 139 2.26 -13.18 3.20
CA LEU A 139 1.07 -12.69 2.51
C LEU A 139 0.61 -13.63 1.40
N LYS A 140 1.56 -14.19 0.64
CA LYS A 140 1.27 -15.18 -0.40
C LYS A 140 0.75 -16.49 0.20
N SER A 141 1.49 -17.08 1.13
CA SER A 141 1.21 -18.44 1.61
C SER A 141 -0.03 -18.52 2.50
N VAL A 142 -0.29 -17.51 3.32
CA VAL A 142 -1.39 -17.50 4.29
C VAL A 142 -2.66 -16.91 3.69
N TYR A 143 -2.53 -15.89 2.84
CA TYR A 143 -3.67 -15.10 2.36
C TYR A 143 -3.87 -15.11 0.85
N ASN A 144 -3.04 -15.85 0.10
CA ASN A 144 -3.08 -15.94 -1.35
C ASN A 144 -3.01 -14.57 -2.07
N ILE A 145 -2.23 -13.64 -1.52
CA ILE A 145 -1.96 -12.34 -2.16
C ILE A 145 -0.85 -12.52 -3.20
N ASN A 146 -1.20 -12.44 -4.48
CA ASN A 146 -0.29 -12.67 -5.61
C ASN A 146 0.15 -11.38 -6.30
N SER A 147 -0.64 -10.32 -6.13
CA SER A 147 -0.37 -8.97 -6.58
C SER A 147 -0.64 -7.97 -5.47
N LEU A 148 0.26 -7.01 -5.30
CA LEU A 148 0.16 -6.01 -4.24
C LEU A 148 0.60 -4.65 -4.75
N MET A 149 -0.23 -3.66 -4.45
CA MET A 149 0.14 -2.27 -4.60
C MET A 149 0.68 -1.73 -3.29
N ILE A 150 1.80 -1.03 -3.33
CA ILE A 150 2.45 -0.40 -2.18
C ILE A 150 2.26 1.10 -2.35
N GLU A 151 1.60 1.70 -1.37
CA GLU A 151 1.35 3.14 -1.32
C GLU A 151 1.77 3.72 0.02
N GLY A 152 2.16 5.00 -0.02
CA GLY A 152 2.26 5.82 1.17
C GLY A 152 3.34 5.39 2.16
N GLY A 153 3.80 6.37 2.93
CA GLY A 153 4.84 6.15 3.94
C GLY A 153 6.21 6.00 3.29
N SER A 154 6.98 7.09 3.30
CA SER A 154 8.35 7.14 2.74
C SER A 154 9.22 5.98 3.22
N ARG A 155 9.11 5.58 4.50
CA ARG A 155 9.87 4.46 5.06
C ARG A 155 9.49 3.10 4.46
N VAL A 156 8.20 2.85 4.20
CA VAL A 156 7.75 1.59 3.57
C VAL A 156 8.24 1.55 2.13
N ILE A 157 7.97 2.61 1.37
CA ILE A 157 8.41 2.74 -0.02
C ILE A 157 9.93 2.52 -0.13
N SER A 158 10.71 3.16 0.76
CA SER A 158 12.18 3.02 0.76
C SER A 158 12.63 1.58 1.03
N SER A 159 12.02 0.88 1.99
CA SER A 159 12.31 -0.54 2.26
C SER A 159 12.13 -1.43 1.02
N PHE A 160 11.10 -1.19 0.21
CA PHE A 160 10.88 -1.93 -1.04
C PHE A 160 11.87 -1.52 -2.13
N LEU A 161 12.11 -0.22 -2.28
CA LEU A 161 13.04 0.30 -3.30
C LEU A 161 14.48 -0.21 -3.10
N THR A 162 14.94 -0.34 -1.85
CA THR A 162 16.27 -0.89 -1.52
C THR A 162 16.46 -2.33 -2.01
N LEU A 163 15.38 -3.09 -2.18
CA LEU A 163 15.43 -4.47 -2.64
C LEU A 163 15.39 -4.60 -4.17
N GLY A 164 15.09 -3.51 -4.89
CA GLY A 164 15.05 -3.49 -6.35
C GLY A 164 14.08 -4.54 -6.93
N SER A 165 14.52 -5.18 -8.02
CA SER A 165 13.78 -6.25 -8.70
C SER A 165 13.44 -7.48 -7.84
N ASN A 166 14.05 -7.65 -6.66
CA ASN A 166 13.71 -8.73 -5.74
C ASN A 166 12.36 -8.53 -5.04
N ALA A 167 11.85 -7.30 -4.98
CA ALA A 167 10.60 -6.97 -4.28
C ALA A 167 9.66 -6.03 -5.08
N VAL A 168 10.12 -5.43 -6.17
CA VAL A 168 9.34 -4.48 -6.97
C VAL A 168 9.45 -4.85 -8.44
N ASP A 169 8.33 -5.24 -9.05
CA ASP A 169 8.27 -5.52 -10.49
C ASP A 169 8.04 -4.23 -11.30
N LEU A 170 7.24 -3.32 -10.76
CA LEU A 170 6.88 -2.07 -11.41
C LEU A 170 6.89 -0.89 -10.45
N LEU A 171 7.54 0.19 -10.87
CA LEU A 171 7.49 1.50 -10.23
C LEU A 171 6.60 2.43 -11.03
N VAL A 172 5.67 3.09 -10.35
CA VAL A 172 4.80 4.12 -10.92
C VAL A 172 5.05 5.44 -10.19
N VAL A 173 5.57 6.44 -10.89
CA VAL A 173 5.83 7.78 -10.33
C VAL A 173 4.92 8.78 -11.00
N THR A 174 4.15 9.53 -10.20
CA THR A 174 3.32 10.62 -10.70
C THR A 174 3.95 11.97 -10.35
N VAL A 175 4.16 12.80 -11.36
CA VAL A 175 4.70 14.17 -11.22
C VAL A 175 3.61 15.17 -11.60
N ALA A 176 3.12 15.90 -10.61
CA ALA A 176 2.19 17.01 -10.80
C ALA A 176 2.97 18.31 -11.09
N PRO A 177 2.47 19.21 -11.95
CA PRO A 177 3.15 20.45 -12.32
C PRO A 177 2.93 21.55 -11.27
N MET A 178 3.30 21.27 -10.02
CA MET A 178 3.14 22.19 -8.90
C MET A 178 4.26 22.04 -7.85
N PHE A 179 4.52 23.13 -7.11
CA PHE A 179 5.43 23.12 -5.97
C PHE A 179 4.65 22.93 -4.67
N VAL A 180 5.09 21.98 -3.83
CA VAL A 180 4.42 21.64 -2.56
C VAL A 180 4.93 22.49 -1.39
N GLY A 181 6.09 23.14 -1.54
CA GLY A 181 6.72 23.94 -0.48
C GLY A 181 7.45 23.10 0.58
N ILE A 182 7.93 23.75 1.64
CA ILE A 182 8.83 23.15 2.65
C ILE A 182 8.19 22.03 3.49
N ASN A 183 6.86 22.00 3.56
CA ASN A 183 6.12 20.96 4.29
C ASN A 183 5.79 19.74 3.42
N GLY A 184 6.40 19.63 2.24
CA GLY A 184 6.24 18.47 1.37
C GLY A 184 6.73 17.19 2.03
N VAL A 185 5.94 16.12 1.91
CA VAL A 185 6.33 14.78 2.36
C VAL A 185 7.30 14.18 1.34
N LYS A 186 8.44 13.66 1.82
CA LYS A 186 9.43 13.02 0.96
C LYS A 186 8.88 11.75 0.30
N ALA A 187 9.32 11.53 -0.93
CA ALA A 187 9.05 10.34 -1.74
C ALA A 187 9.62 9.05 -1.17
N ASN A 188 10.90 9.14 -0.85
CA ASN A 188 11.71 8.12 -0.21
C ASN A 188 12.48 8.80 0.93
N ASP A 189 13.17 8.02 1.74
CA ASP A 189 14.01 8.54 2.81
C ASP A 189 15.28 9.25 2.29
N GLY A 190 15.60 9.09 0.99
CA GLY A 190 16.73 9.70 0.31
C GLY A 190 18.04 8.93 0.45
N ASN A 191 18.01 7.73 1.04
CA ASN A 191 19.21 6.97 1.38
C ASN A 191 19.67 6.00 0.28
N SER A 192 18.95 5.91 -0.84
CA SER A 192 19.26 4.96 -1.92
C SER A 192 19.10 5.61 -3.29
N ILE A 193 20.14 5.47 -4.12
CA ILE A 193 20.06 5.80 -5.55
C ILE A 193 19.47 4.59 -6.25
N VAL A 194 18.31 4.76 -6.89
CA VAL A 194 17.63 3.72 -7.65
C VAL A 194 17.70 4.10 -9.12
N ASN A 195 18.46 3.34 -9.90
CA ASN A 195 18.44 3.47 -11.35
C ASN A 195 17.16 2.81 -11.89
N LEU A 196 16.58 3.40 -12.93
CA LEU A 196 15.35 2.91 -13.55
C LEU A 196 15.67 2.17 -14.85
N SER A 197 14.98 1.06 -15.10
CA SER A 197 15.16 0.23 -16.30
C SER A 197 13.93 0.33 -17.20
N ASP A 198 14.16 0.69 -18.47
CA ASP A 198 13.13 0.87 -19.51
C ASP A 198 11.97 1.81 -19.14
N PRO A 199 12.25 3.05 -18.66
CA PRO A 199 11.19 3.96 -18.23
C PRO A 199 10.32 4.40 -19.41
N THR A 200 9.00 4.29 -19.23
CA THR A 200 7.98 4.83 -20.13
C THR A 200 7.30 6.02 -19.47
N TYR A 201 6.99 7.04 -20.26
CA TYR A 201 6.39 8.28 -19.79
C TYR A 201 5.09 8.55 -20.54
N LYS A 202 4.05 8.96 -19.82
CA LYS A 202 2.78 9.37 -20.43
C LYS A 202 2.16 10.52 -19.65
N GLN A 203 1.63 11.49 -20.38
CA GLN A 203 0.90 12.60 -19.79
C GLN A 203 -0.56 12.21 -19.55
N PHE A 204 -1.09 12.57 -18.38
CA PHE A 204 -2.47 12.38 -17.98
C PHE A 204 -3.04 13.68 -17.40
N GLY A 205 -3.89 14.35 -18.18
CA GLY A 205 -4.31 15.70 -17.84
C GLY A 205 -3.10 16.61 -17.69
N ARG A 206 -2.92 17.18 -16.50
CA ARG A 206 -1.78 18.05 -16.19
C ARG A 206 -0.54 17.30 -15.69
N ASP A 207 -0.68 16.04 -15.30
CA ASP A 207 0.41 15.28 -14.69
C ASP A 207 1.20 14.46 -15.71
N MET A 208 2.43 14.12 -15.34
CA MET A 208 3.19 13.07 -16.00
C MET A 208 3.26 11.83 -15.13
N VAL A 209 2.99 10.68 -15.72
CA VAL A 209 3.21 9.38 -15.09
C VAL A 209 4.39 8.70 -15.76
N LEU A 210 5.36 8.30 -14.94
CA LEU A 210 6.46 7.44 -15.30
C LEU A 210 6.14 6.03 -14.83
N VAL A 211 6.34 5.05 -15.70
CA VAL A 211 6.26 3.62 -15.38
C VAL A 211 7.60 2.98 -15.74
N SER A 212 8.21 2.25 -14.81
CA SER A 212 9.52 1.63 -15.01
C SER A 212 9.65 0.33 -14.25
N LYS A 213 10.53 -0.56 -14.72
CA LYS A 213 11.04 -1.65 -13.89
C LYS A 213 12.19 -1.13 -13.02
N LEU A 214 12.47 -1.85 -11.94
CA LEU A 214 13.72 -1.68 -11.20
C LEU A 214 14.76 -2.70 -11.71
N PRO A 215 16.06 -2.36 -11.66
CA PRO A 215 17.15 -3.28 -11.99
C PRO A 215 17.23 -4.46 -11.02
#